data_AF-A0A8T3N7C4-F1
#
_entry.id   AF-A0A8T3N7C4-F1
#
_cell.length_a   1.000
_cell.length_b   1.000
_cell.length_c   1.000
_cell.angle_alpha   90.00
_cell.angle_beta   90.00
_cell.angle_gamma   90.00
#
_symmetry.space_group_name_H-M   'P 1'
#
loop_
_entity.id
_entity.type
_entity.pdbx_description
1 polymer ?
#
loop_
_entity_poly.entity_id
_entity_poly.type
_entity_poly.pdbx_seq_one_letter_code
_entity_poly.pdbx_strand_id
1 'polypeptide(L)'
;MVDQLKLSQQLIDSVQEALVSADARASDPLVAMQYLSAIMGYALAKTNMPPTARRDALDQLNALARHVMEDLERESQTRPPAGEAFGVWRPGDP
;
A
#
# COMPACT_ATOMS: atom_id res chain seq x y z
N MET A 1 -5.71 18.63 -0.56
CA MET A 1 -5.27 17.76 0.54
C MET A 1 -5.86 16.39 0.24
N VAL A 2 -5.07 15.44 -0.27
CA VAL A 2 -5.58 14.10 -0.54
C VAL A 2 -5.76 13.47 0.84
N ASP A 3 -7.01 13.28 1.26
CA ASP A 3 -7.33 12.54 2.48
C ASP A 3 -6.51 11.25 2.48
N GLN A 4 -5.77 10.98 3.55
CA GLN A 4 -4.95 9.78 3.68
C GLN A 4 -5.78 8.55 3.30
N LEU A 5 -5.34 7.85 2.24
CA LEU A 5 -5.93 6.58 1.82
C LEU A 5 -6.03 5.65 3.04
N LYS A 6 -7.25 5.37 3.48
CA LYS A 6 -7.50 4.41 4.56
C LYS A 6 -7.43 3.00 3.99
N LEU A 7 -6.22 2.49 3.82
CA LEU A 7 -5.96 1.08 3.53
C LEU A 7 -6.23 0.27 4.81
N SER A 8 -7.45 -0.22 4.97
CA SER A 8 -7.76 -1.20 6.02
C SER A 8 -7.32 -2.59 5.57
N GLN A 9 -6.86 -3.40 6.51
CA GLN A 9 -6.51 -4.81 6.23
C GLN A 9 -7.70 -5.55 5.58
N GLN A 10 -8.91 -5.29 6.04
CA GLN A 10 -10.13 -5.87 5.47
C GLN A 10 -10.33 -5.54 3.98
N LEU A 11 -10.02 -4.31 3.55
CA LEU A 11 -10.12 -3.93 2.14
C LEU A 11 -9.07 -4.68 1.31
N ILE A 12 -7.84 -4.77 1.80
CA ILE A 12 -6.75 -5.49 1.14
C ILE A 12 -7.11 -6.96 0.97
N ASP A 13 -7.59 -7.60 2.04
CA ASP A 13 -7.98 -9.01 2.03
C ASP A 13 -9.14 -9.27 1.05
N SER A 14 -10.14 -8.40 1.04
CA SER A 14 -11.29 -8.52 0.12
C SER A 14 -10.88 -8.40 -1.35
N VAL A 15 -9.95 -7.48 -1.65
CA VAL A 15 -9.40 -7.32 -3.00
C VAL A 15 -8.58 -8.55 -3.40
N GLN A 16 -7.73 -9.05 -2.51
CA GLN A 16 -6.92 -10.24 -2.74
C GLN A 16 -7.81 -11.47 -3.01
N GLU A 17 -8.86 -11.67 -2.23
CA GLU A 17 -9.83 -12.76 -2.43
C GLU A 17 -10.53 -12.65 -3.79
N ALA A 18 -10.98 -11.46 -4.16
CA ALA A 18 -11.62 -11.24 -5.46
C ALA A 18 -10.68 -11.56 -6.64
N LEU A 19 -9.40 -11.18 -6.53
CA LEU A 19 -8.39 -11.49 -7.55
C LEU A 19 -8.11 -13.00 -7.64
N VAL A 20 -7.95 -13.68 -6.51
CA VAL A 20 -7.71 -15.13 -6.45
C VAL A 20 -8.91 -15.91 -6.98
N SER A 21 -10.13 -15.46 -6.69
CA SER A 21 -11.35 -16.07 -7.22
C SER A 21 -11.46 -15.94 -8.75
N ALA A 22 -10.89 -14.89 -9.33
CA ALA A 22 -10.88 -14.68 -10.78
C ALA A 22 -9.74 -15.45 -11.47
N ASP A 23 -8.56 -15.50 -10.84
CA ASP A 23 -7.40 -16.27 -11.30
C ASP A 23 -6.59 -16.75 -10.09
N ALA A 24 -6.48 -18.07 -9.92
CA ALA A 24 -5.73 -18.68 -8.83
C ALA A 24 -4.27 -18.23 -8.77
N ARG A 25 -3.66 -17.84 -9.91
CA ARG A 25 -2.28 -17.31 -9.94
C ARG A 25 -2.13 -16.00 -9.19
N ALA A 26 -3.21 -15.26 -8.98
CA ALA A 26 -3.20 -14.04 -8.18
C ALA A 26 -2.92 -14.29 -6.69
N SER A 27 -2.82 -15.55 -6.23
CA SER A 27 -2.28 -15.84 -4.90
C SER A 27 -0.81 -15.43 -4.75
N ASP A 28 -0.08 -15.31 -5.87
CA ASP A 28 1.23 -14.68 -5.91
C ASP A 28 1.06 -13.15 -5.80
N PRO A 29 1.70 -12.50 -4.79
CA PRO A 29 1.59 -11.06 -4.60
C PRO A 29 1.99 -10.23 -5.83
N LEU A 30 2.99 -10.67 -6.59
CA LEU A 30 3.42 -9.95 -7.79
C LEU A 30 2.36 -10.03 -8.90
N VAL A 31 1.70 -11.16 -9.05
CA VAL A 31 0.59 -11.32 -10.00
C VAL A 31 -0.62 -10.48 -9.58
N ALA A 32 -0.95 -10.45 -8.29
CA ALA A 32 -2.01 -9.57 -7.78
C ALA A 32 -1.72 -8.08 -8.08
N MET A 33 -0.48 -7.63 -7.87
CA MET A 33 -0.06 -6.26 -8.19
C MET A 33 -0.15 -5.94 -9.69
N GLN A 34 0.14 -6.91 -10.57
CA GLN A 34 -0.06 -6.77 -12.01
C GLN A 34 -1.54 -6.57 -12.36
N TYR A 35 -2.43 -7.34 -11.74
CA TYR A 35 -3.88 -7.16 -11.92
C TYR A 35 -4.35 -5.78 -11.47
N LEU A 36 -3.92 -5.32 -10.28
CA LEU A 36 -4.28 -4.00 -9.78
C LEU A 36 -3.80 -2.88 -10.71
N SER A 37 -2.58 -3.01 -11.25
CA SER A 37 -2.02 -2.08 -12.22
C SER A 37 -2.82 -2.06 -13.53
N ALA A 38 -3.23 -3.23 -14.02
CA ALA A 38 -4.06 -3.35 -15.20
C ALA A 38 -5.47 -2.78 -14.99
N ILE A 39 -6.09 -3.03 -13.83
CA ILE A 39 -7.40 -2.49 -13.45
C ILE A 39 -7.35 -0.97 -13.41
N MET A 40 -6.29 -0.38 -12.83
CA MET A 40 -6.09 1.06 -12.81
C MET A 40 -6.04 1.65 -14.23
N GLY A 41 -5.23 1.07 -15.12
CA GLY A 41 -5.15 1.50 -16.52
C GLY A 41 -6.48 1.34 -17.27
N TYR A 42 -7.18 0.22 -17.07
CA TYR A 42 -8.50 -0.05 -17.65
C TYR A 42 -9.54 0.97 -17.20
N ALA A 43 -9.64 1.22 -15.88
CA ALA A 43 -10.59 2.16 -15.31
C ALA A 43 -10.34 3.58 -15.83
N LEU A 44 -9.08 3.99 -15.89
CA LEU A 44 -8.71 5.32 -16.39
C LEU A 44 -9.06 5.49 -17.87
N ALA A 45 -8.84 4.45 -18.69
CA ALA A 45 -9.20 4.45 -20.11
C ALA A 45 -10.71 4.60 -20.36
N LYS A 46 -11.56 4.26 -19.37
CA LYS A 46 -13.03 4.40 -19.45
C LYS A 46 -13.53 5.78 -19.02
N THR A 47 -12.67 6.63 -18.47
CA THR A 47 -13.07 7.99 -18.08
C THR A 47 -13.26 8.90 -19.29
N ASN A 48 -14.17 9.87 -19.17
CA ASN A 48 -14.38 10.92 -20.18
C ASN A 48 -13.36 12.07 -20.00
N MET A 49 -12.08 11.74 -19.95
CA MET A 49 -10.98 12.70 -19.89
C MET A 49 -10.27 12.78 -21.23
N PRO A 50 -9.65 13.92 -21.60
CA PRO A 50 -8.76 13.99 -22.75
C PRO A 50 -7.60 12.97 -22.66
N PRO A 51 -7.06 12.46 -23.79
CA PRO A 51 -5.99 11.46 -23.76
C PRO A 51 -4.73 11.90 -22.99
N THR A 52 -4.38 13.18 -23.04
CA THR A 52 -3.25 13.74 -22.29
C THR A 52 -3.52 13.73 -20.79
N ALA A 53 -4.69 14.23 -20.37
CA ALA A 53 -5.10 14.22 -18.96
C ALA A 53 -5.14 12.80 -18.35
N ARG A 54 -5.53 11.79 -19.14
CA ARG A 54 -5.45 10.38 -18.69
C ARG A 54 -4.01 9.91 -18.47
N ARG A 55 -3.06 10.31 -19.31
CA ARG A 55 -1.64 9.94 -19.12
C ARG A 55 -1.10 10.61 -17.87
N ASP A 56 -1.34 11.92 -17.72
CA ASP A 56 -0.91 12.67 -16.55
C ASP A 56 -1.49 12.08 -15.25
N ALA A 57 -2.76 11.68 -15.27
CA ALA A 57 -3.39 11.00 -14.12
C ALA A 57 -2.76 9.64 -13.82
N LEU A 58 -2.41 8.84 -14.84
CA LEU A 58 -1.73 7.57 -14.64
C LEU A 58 -0.36 7.77 -13.98
N ASP A 59 0.40 8.77 -14.44
CA ASP A 59 1.71 9.11 -13.88
C ASP A 59 1.60 9.55 -12.42
N GLN A 60 0.58 10.35 -12.08
CA GLN A 60 0.30 10.74 -10.69
C GLN A 60 -0.06 9.54 -9.81
N LEU A 61 -0.86 8.58 -10.32
CA LEU A 61 -1.20 7.36 -9.57
C LEU A 61 0.03 6.47 -9.34
N ASN A 62 0.90 6.34 -10.33
CA ASN A 62 2.17 5.62 -10.19
C ASN A 62 3.09 6.29 -9.16
N ALA A 63 3.18 7.63 -9.17
CA ALA A 63 3.94 8.38 -8.18
C ALA A 63 3.38 8.18 -6.77
N LEU A 64 2.05 8.22 -6.61
CA LEU A 64 1.38 7.94 -5.35
C LEU A 64 1.68 6.52 -4.84
N ALA A 65 1.58 5.51 -5.71
CA ALA A 65 1.87 4.12 -5.35
C ALA A 65 3.32 3.95 -4.86
N ARG A 66 4.29 4.61 -5.53
CA ARG A 66 5.69 4.63 -5.10
C ARG A 66 5.84 5.30 -3.72
N HIS A 67 5.21 6.46 -3.50
CA HIS A 67 5.30 7.15 -2.21
C HIS A 67 4.76 6.30 -1.06
N VAL A 68 3.60 5.66 -1.22
CA VAL A 68 3.02 4.78 -0.19
C VAL A 68 3.95 3.61 0.14
N MET A 69 4.54 2.98 -0.88
CA MET A 69 5.50 1.90 -0.67
C MET A 69 6.73 2.37 0.12
N GLU A 70 7.35 3.47 -0.31
CA GLU A 70 8.52 4.04 0.35
C GLU A 70 8.23 4.47 1.80
N ASP A 71 7.04 4.98 2.07
CA ASP A 71 6.64 5.40 3.42
C ASP A 71 6.49 4.18 4.35
N LEU A 72 5.87 3.09 3.89
CA LEU A 72 5.78 1.84 4.66
C LEU A 72 7.17 1.21 4.92
N GLU A 73 8.06 1.27 3.93
CA GLU A 73 9.45 0.82 4.10
C GLU A 73 10.18 1.65 5.16
N ARG A 74 10.01 2.98 5.17
CA ARG A 74 10.59 3.87 6.20
C ARG A 74 10.01 3.59 7.59
N GLU A 75 8.70 3.41 7.71
CA GLU A 75 8.06 3.07 8.99
C GLU A 75 8.63 1.75 9.57
N SER A 76 8.85 0.75 8.72
CA SER A 76 9.42 -0.53 9.12
C SER A 76 10.86 -0.42 9.67
N GLN A 77 11.66 0.53 9.16
CA GLN A 77 13.05 0.75 9.56
C GLN A 77 13.19 1.56 10.86
N THR A 78 12.18 2.35 11.21
CA THR A 78 12.22 3.23 12.40
C THR A 78 11.79 2.57 13.71
N ARG A 79 11.33 1.30 13.71
CA ARG A 79 11.18 0.56 14.97
C ARG A 79 12.56 0.24 15.55
N PRO A 80 12.94 0.78 16.72
CA PRO A 80 14.14 0.34 17.38
C PRO A 80 13.99 -1.18 17.65
N PRO A 81 15.07 -1.97 17.54
CA PRO A 81 15.03 -3.32 18.09
C PRO A 81 14.60 -3.18 19.55
N ALA A 82 13.67 -4.03 20.00
CA ALA A 82 13.33 -4.14 21.41
C ALA A 82 14.57 -4.68 22.16
N GLY A 83 15.53 -3.80 22.37
CA GLY A 83 16.71 -4.01 23.18
C GLY A 83 16.25 -4.09 24.62
N GLU A 84 16.25 -5.33 25.11
CA GLU A 84 16.63 -5.76 26.45
C GLU A 84 16.53 -4.69 27.54
N ALA A 85 15.61 -4.95 28.47
CA ALA A 85 15.41 -4.30 29.76
C ALA A 85 16.70 -3.67 30.35
N PHE A 86 16.90 -2.37 30.13
CA PHE A 86 17.82 -1.57 30.94
C PHE A 86 17.05 -0.97 32.13
N GLY A 87 17.17 -1.65 33.27
CA GLY A 87 17.14 -1.07 34.61
C GLY A 87 15.89 -0.29 35.00
N VAL A 88 14.92 -0.97 35.61
CA VAL A 88 13.94 -0.31 36.48
C VAL A 88 14.69 0.37 37.61
N TRP A 89 14.86 1.69 37.54
CA TRP A 89 15.24 2.47 38.72
C TRP A 89 14.00 2.61 39.62
N ARG A 90 14.08 2.12 40.85
CA ARG A 90 13.11 2.44 41.91
C ARG A 90 13.81 3.35 42.93
N PRO A 91 13.34 4.58 43.16
CA PRO A 91 13.80 5.37 44.29
C PRO A 91 13.31 4.74 45.60
N GLY A 92 14.25 4.32 46.44
CA GLY A 92 14.00 3.90 47.82
C GLY A 92 14.07 2.40 48.03
N ASP A 93 15.23 1.95 48.48
CA ASP A 93 15.37 0.80 49.40
C ASP A 93 16.56 1.14 50.35
N PRO A 94 16.58 0.58 51.56
CA PRO A 94 16.66 1.29 52.86
C PRO A 94 18.01 1.88 53.29
#